data_AF-A0A1H7C8C3-F1
#
_entry.id   AF-A0A1H7C8C3-F1
#
_cell.length_a   1.000
_cell.length_b   1.000
_cell.length_c   1.000
_cell.angle_alpha   90.00
_cell.angle_beta   90.00
_cell.angle_gamma   90.00
#
_symmetry.space_group_name_H-M   'P 1'
#
loop_
_entity.id
_entity.type
_entity.pdbx_description
1 polymer ?
#
loop_
_entity_poly.entity_id
_entity_poly.type
_entity_poly.pdbx_seq_one_letter_code
_entity_poly.pdbx_strand_id
1 'polypeptide(L)'
;MDTAFIDPGSPWQNGFIESFNAQFRRGELSGEIMDTMAEAKYLAEEWKAIYNHERPHGSLNGMTPNRYWDNWTQENQSAIA
;
A
#
# COMPACT_ATOMS: atom_id res chain seq x y z
N MET A 1 12.56 -15.09 -9.80
CA MET A 1 11.75 -14.73 -8.63
C MET A 1 10.64 -15.76 -8.56
N ASP A 2 10.64 -16.60 -7.53
CA ASP A 2 9.58 -17.58 -7.31
C ASP A 2 8.44 -16.90 -6.53
N THR A 3 7.20 -17.24 -6.86
CA THR A 3 6.02 -16.72 -6.17
C THR A 3 5.98 -17.26 -4.74
N ALA A 4 5.99 -16.37 -3.75
CA ALA A 4 5.75 -16.75 -2.36
C ALA A 4 4.24 -16.89 -2.12
N PHE A 5 3.79 -18.09 -1.75
CA PHE A 5 2.41 -18.34 -1.36
C PHE A 5 2.24 -18.19 0.15
N ILE A 6 1.03 -17.80 0.56
CA ILE A 6 0.61 -17.82 1.97
C ILE A 6 0.30 -19.27 2.35
N ASP A 7 0.84 -19.73 3.47
CA ASP A 7 0.59 -21.05 4.00
C ASP A 7 -0.88 -21.17 4.47
N PRO A 8 -1.56 -22.30 4.19
CA PRO A 8 -2.90 -22.53 4.71
C PRO A 8 -2.95 -22.40 6.23
N GLY A 9 -3.87 -21.58 6.74
CA GLY A 9 -4.04 -21.35 8.18
C GLY A 9 -3.09 -20.31 8.78
N SER A 10 -2.35 -19.54 7.97
CA SER A 10 -1.37 -18.55 8.43
C SER A 10 -1.79 -17.10 8.14
N PRO A 11 -2.85 -16.56 8.80
CA PRO A 11 -3.36 -15.21 8.52
C PRO A 11 -2.32 -14.11 8.77
N TRP A 12 -1.34 -14.33 9.65
CA TRP A 12 -0.29 -13.35 9.94
C TRP A 12 0.61 -13.05 8.74
N GLN A 13 0.73 -13.98 7.76
CA GLN A 13 1.49 -13.76 6.53
C GLN A 13 0.80 -12.75 5.60
N ASN A 14 -0.49 -12.47 5.81
CA ASN A 14 -1.31 -11.56 4.99
C ASN A 14 -1.52 -10.18 5.66
N GLY A 15 -0.98 -9.95 6.86
CA GLY A 15 -1.35 -8.81 7.69
C GLY A 15 -1.07 -7.43 7.06
N PHE A 16 -0.03 -7.34 6.22
CA PHE A 16 0.32 -6.09 5.54
C PHE A 16 -0.76 -5.67 4.53
N ILE A 17 -1.12 -6.58 3.61
CA ILE A 17 -2.11 -6.27 2.57
C ILE A 17 -3.53 -6.12 3.15
N GLU A 18 -3.85 -6.85 4.23
CA GLU A 18 -5.10 -6.67 4.96
C GLU A 18 -5.19 -5.27 5.57
N SER A 19 -4.12 -4.80 6.21
CA SER A 19 -4.05 -3.46 6.78
C SER A 19 -4.16 -2.37 5.72
N PHE A 20 -3.56 -2.57 4.56
CA PHE A 20 -3.69 -1.67 3.41
C PHE A 20 -5.14 -1.61 2.90
N ASN A 21 -5.75 -2.77 2.60
CA ASN A 21 -7.11 -2.85 2.09
C ASN A 21 -8.14 -2.27 3.07
N ALA A 22 -7.93 -2.47 4.37
CA ALA A 22 -8.77 -1.89 5.41
C ALA A 22 -8.69 -0.35 5.44
N GLN A 23 -7.50 0.22 5.19
CA GLN A 23 -7.32 1.68 5.10
C GLN A 23 -7.92 2.24 3.82
N PHE A 24 -7.73 1.58 2.69
CA PHE A 24 -8.35 1.96 1.41
C PHE A 24 -9.88 1.98 1.53
N ARG A 25 -10.45 0.93 2.13
CA ARG A 25 -11.89 0.85 2.35
C ARG A 25 -12.40 2.00 3.23
N ARG A 26 -11.71 2.31 4.34
CA ARG A 26 -12.13 3.38 5.25
C ARG A 26 -11.96 4.78 4.65
N GLY A 27 -10.92 4.98 3.85
CA GLY A 27 -10.60 6.28 3.25
C GLY A 27 -11.47 6.60 2.04
N GLU A 28 -11.46 5.71 1.05
CA GLU A 28 -12.04 5.98 -0.28
C GLU A 28 -13.42 5.34 -0.44
N LEU A 29 -13.50 4.00 -0.26
CA LEU A 29 -14.70 3.24 -0.63
C LEU A 29 -15.90 3.49 0.27
N SER A 30 -15.69 3.99 1.48
CA SER A 30 -16.78 4.36 2.40
C SER A 30 -17.28 5.80 2.20
N GLY A 31 -16.53 6.64 1.48
CA GLY A 31 -16.85 8.06 1.27
C GLY A 31 -17.49 8.35 -0.09
N GLU A 32 -17.19 7.55 -1.10
CA GLU A 32 -17.52 7.84 -2.50
C GLU A 32 -18.59 6.90 -3.06
N ILE A 33 -19.50 7.45 -3.87
CA ILE A 33 -20.40 6.68 -4.74
C ILE A 33 -19.75 6.63 -6.12
N MET A 34 -19.56 5.42 -6.65
CA MET A 34 -18.97 5.20 -7.96
C MET A 34 -20.01 4.57 -8.88
N ASP A 35 -20.34 5.27 -9.97
CA ASP A 35 -21.35 4.81 -10.92
C ASP A 35 -20.74 3.95 -12.02
N THR A 36 -19.44 4.12 -12.29
CA THR A 36 -18.72 3.41 -13.34
C THR A 36 -17.41 2.79 -12.84
N MET A 37 -16.98 1.74 -13.54
CA MET A 37 -15.66 1.14 -13.33
C MET A 37 -14.52 2.11 -13.64
N ALA A 38 -14.73 3.08 -14.52
CA ALA A 38 -13.71 4.08 -14.87
C ALA A 38 -13.47 5.03 -13.69
N GLU A 39 -14.54 5.53 -13.06
CA GLU A 39 -14.46 6.35 -11.84
C GLU A 39 -13.81 5.58 -10.70
N ALA A 40 -14.23 4.33 -10.47
CA ALA A 40 -13.64 3.49 -9.42
C ALA A 40 -12.14 3.29 -9.59
N LYS A 41 -11.67 3.13 -10.84
CA LYS A 41 -10.24 3.05 -11.14
C LYS A 41 -9.53 4.38 -10.90
N TYR A 42 -10.12 5.49 -11.35
CA TYR A 42 -9.54 6.82 -11.16
C TYR A 42 -9.33 7.12 -9.67
N LEU A 43 -10.37 6.96 -8.86
CA LEU A 43 -10.33 7.20 -7.41
C LEU A 43 -9.33 6.25 -6.71
N ALA A 44 -9.28 4.99 -7.13
CA ALA A 44 -8.29 4.04 -6.61
C ALA A 44 -6.84 4.46 -6.94
N GLU A 45 -6.57 4.96 -8.15
CA GLU A 45 -5.24 5.48 -8.51
C GLU A 45 -4.89 6.75 -7.75
N GLU A 46 -5.83 7.69 -7.65
CA GLU A 46 -5.66 8.94 -6.91
C GLU A 46 -5.36 8.67 -5.43
N TRP A 47 -6.15 7.82 -4.78
CA TRP A 47 -5.92 7.46 -3.38
C TRP A 47 -4.58 6.76 -3.17
N LYS A 48 -4.18 5.86 -4.08
CA LYS A 48 -2.86 5.21 -4.02
C LYS A 48 -1.73 6.23 -4.14
N ALA A 49 -1.87 7.23 -5.00
CA ALA A 49 -0.88 8.29 -5.14
C ALA A 49 -0.72 9.05 -3.82
N ILE A 50 -1.83 9.48 -3.21
CA ILE A 50 -1.82 10.16 -1.90
C ILE A 50 -1.22 9.26 -0.82
N TYR A 51 -1.65 7.99 -0.75
CA TYR A 51 -1.16 7.03 0.25
C TYR A 51 0.36 6.83 0.18
N ASN A 52 0.91 6.72 -1.03
CA ASN A 52 2.31 6.40 -1.28
C ASN A 52 3.23 7.63 -1.23
N HIS A 53 2.74 8.81 -1.64
CA HIS A 53 3.57 10.01 -1.80
C HIS A 53 3.36 11.09 -0.75
N GLU A 54 2.19 11.14 -0.11
CA GLU A 54 1.81 12.29 0.74
C GLU A 54 1.50 11.88 2.18
N ARG A 55 0.87 10.72 2.38
CA ARG A 55 0.37 10.33 3.69
C ARG A 55 1.51 9.86 4.62
N PRO A 56 1.69 10.48 5.81
CA PRO A 56 2.67 10.02 6.78
C PRO A 56 2.18 8.77 7.52
N HIS A 57 3.07 7.79 7.74
CA HIS A 57 2.76 6.54 8.45
C HIS A 57 3.56 6.41 9.73
N GLY A 58 2.86 6.22 10.86
CA GLY A 58 3.51 6.07 12.17
C GLY A 58 4.48 4.90 12.25
N SER A 59 4.16 3.77 11.60
CA SER A 59 5.05 2.60 11.50
C SER A 59 6.32 2.87 10.68
N LEU A 60 6.32 3.94 9.87
CA LEU A 60 7.46 4.37 9.05
C LEU A 60 8.10 5.65 9.63
N ASN A 61 8.00 5.87 10.95
CA ASN A 61 8.51 7.09 11.61
C ASN A 61 7.98 8.39 10.99
N GLY A 62 6.73 8.38 10.51
CA GLY A 62 6.10 9.54 9.87
C GLY A 62 6.50 9.74 8.40
N MET A 63 7.28 8.84 7.81
CA MET A 63 7.58 8.87 6.38
C MET A 63 6.41 8.37 5.54
N THR A 64 6.40 8.79 4.28
CA THR A 64 5.54 8.20 3.25
C THR A 64 6.15 6.87 2.79
N PRO A 65 5.36 5.93 2.25
CA PRO A 65 5.87 4.65 1.77
C PRO A 65 6.97 4.81 0.72
N ASN A 66 6.84 5.75 -0.22
CA ASN A 66 7.89 6.00 -1.20
C ASN A 66 9.17 6.53 -0.57
N ARG A 67 9.07 7.48 0.36
CA ARG A 67 10.28 7.99 1.03
C ARG A 67 10.99 6.92 1.83
N TYR A 68 10.24 6.05 2.49
CA TYR A 68 10.82 4.89 3.17
C TYR A 68 11.51 3.95 2.18
N TRP A 69 10.89 3.68 1.04
CA TRP A 69 11.45 2.83 -0.01
C TRP A 69 12.73 3.43 -0.62
N ASP A 70 12.76 4.73 -0.89
CA ASP A 70 13.93 5.43 -1.42
C ASP A 70 15.12 5.33 -0.46
N ASN A 71 14.88 5.56 0.84
CA ASN A 71 15.91 5.41 1.87
C ASN A 71 16.41 3.97 1.95
N TRP A 72 15.49 3.00 2.02
CA TRP A 72 15.85 1.58 2.08
C TRP A 72 16.65 1.15 0.84
N THR A 73 16.26 1.61 -0.34
CA THR A 73 16.95 1.33 -1.61
C THR A 73 18.36 1.90 -1.61
N GLN A 74 18.54 3.13 -1.12
CA GLN A 74 19.85 3.76 -1.01
C GLN A 74 20.77 3.01 -0.04
N GLU A 75 20.23 2.53 1.09
CA GLU A 75 20.97 1.76 2.09
C GLU A 75 21.31 0.33 1.61
N ASN A 76 20.50 -0.25 0.72
CA ASN A 76 20.58 -1.65 0.29
C ASN A 76 20.87 -1.81 -1.21
N GLN A 77 21.58 -0.86 -1.82
CA GLN A 77 21.88 -0.87 -3.27
C GLN A 77 22.45 -2.20 -3.79
N SER A 78 23.27 -2.89 -2.99
CA SER A 78 23.87 -4.18 -3.34
C SER A 78 22.89 -5.37 -3.30
N ALA A 79 21.74 -5.24 -2.64
CA ALA A 79 20.73 -6.30 -2.51
C ALA A 79 19.65 -6.24 -3.60
N ILE A 80 19.60 -5.13 -4.35
CA ILE A 80 18.61 -4.86 -5.41
C ILE A 80 19.21 -5.13 -6.80
N ALA A 81 20.54 -5.27 -6.90
CA ALA A 81 21.29 -5.57 -8.12
C ALA A 81 21.23 -7.05 -8.53
#